data_AF-A0A932BYE4-F1
#
_entry.id   AF-A0A932BYE4-F1
#
_cell.length_a   1.000
_cell.length_b   1.000
_cell.length_c   1.000
_cell.angle_alpha   90.00
_cell.angle_beta   90.00
_cell.angle_gamma   90.00
#
_symmetry.space_group_name_H-M   'P 1'
#
loop_
_entity.id
_entity.type
_entity.pdbx_description
1 polymer ?
#
loop_
_entity_poly.entity_id
_entity_poly.type
_entity_poly.pdbx_seq_one_letter_code
_entity_poly.pdbx_strand_id
1 'polypeptide(L)' 'MTKVRTTLTIDPDVLRAVKIRAARLGKGDSDVIEEALRRDLGLDLLDRLWAANNLDEADAQALAVEAQHRTRA' A
#
# COMPACT_ATOMS: atom_id res chain seq x y z
N MET A 1 -12.37 0.46 -3.57
CA MET A 1 -12.33 1.74 -2.83
C MET A 1 -12.52 2.89 -3.80
N THR A 2 -13.22 3.94 -3.42
CA THR A 2 -13.47 5.11 -4.28
C THR A 2 -12.22 5.99 -4.33
N LYS A 3 -11.73 6.31 -5.54
CA LYS A 3 -10.57 7.19 -5.73
C LYS A 3 -10.95 8.66 -5.55
N VAL A 4 -10.06 9.45 -4.96
CA VAL A 4 -10.22 10.92 -4.86
C VAL A 4 -9.45 11.59 -5.99
N ARG A 5 -10.12 12.47 -6.75
CA ARG A 5 -9.47 13.25 -7.80
C ARG A 5 -8.54 14.29 -7.17
N THR A 6 -7.26 14.18 -7.48
CA THR A 6 -6.19 14.99 -6.88
C THR A 6 -5.33 15.60 -7.99
N THR A 7 -5.03 16.89 -7.88
CA THR A 7 -4.04 17.56 -8.74
C THR A 7 -2.70 17.56 -8.01
N LEU A 8 -1.63 17.12 -8.67
CA LEU A 8 -0.29 17.11 -8.09
C LEU A 8 0.73 17.72 -9.08
N THR A 9 1.82 18.24 -8.53
CA THR A 9 2.97 18.68 -9.32
C THR A 9 3.97 17.53 -9.39
N ILE A 10 4.39 17.15 -10.59
CA ILE A 10 5.30 16.03 -10.83
C ILE A 10 6.32 16.41 -11.88
N ASP A 11 7.51 15.82 -11.77
CA ASP A 11 8.53 15.92 -12.80
C ASP A 11 7.98 15.43 -14.18
N PRO A 12 8.21 16.18 -15.27
CA PRO A 12 7.68 15.83 -16.58
C PRO A 12 8.19 14.50 -17.13
N ASP A 13 9.42 14.11 -16.81
CA ASP A 13 10.00 12.83 -17.22
C ASP A 13 9.38 11.68 -16.45
N VAL A 14 9.05 11.87 -15.19
CA VAL A 14 8.30 10.90 -14.39
C VAL A 14 6.89 10.73 -14.96
N LEU A 15 6.17 11.81 -15.29
CA LEU A 15 4.85 11.72 -15.92
C LEU A 15 4.90 11.01 -17.28
N ARG A 16 5.95 11.25 -18.07
CA ARG A 16 6.18 10.56 -19.34
C ARG A 16 6.38 9.06 -19.14
N ALA A 17 7.18 8.66 -18.16
CA ALA A 17 7.38 7.25 -17.83
C ALA A 17 6.06 6.58 -17.39
N VAL A 18 5.25 7.26 -16.58
CA VAL A 18 3.91 6.78 -16.19
C VAL A 18 3.04 6.52 -17.41
N LYS A 19 2.93 7.49 -18.34
CA LYS A 19 2.12 7.36 -19.56
C LYS A 19 2.54 6.17 -20.42
N ILE A 20 3.86 5.98 -20.61
CA ILE A 20 4.39 4.83 -21.36
C ILE A 20 3.99 3.52 -20.68
N ARG A 21 4.12 3.46 -19.35
CA ARG A 21 3.77 2.26 -18.58
C ARG A 21 2.27 1.98 -18.62
N ALA A 22 1.44 3.02 -18.49
CA ALA A 22 -0.02 2.95 -18.56
C ALA A 22 -0.48 2.39 -19.92
N ALA A 23 0.06 2.93 -21.02
CA ALA A 23 -0.20 2.43 -22.37
C ALA A 23 0.19 0.95 -22.54
N ARG A 24 1.36 0.56 -22.03
CA ARG A 24 1.82 -0.84 -22.09
C ARG A 24 0.96 -1.81 -21.29
N LEU A 25 0.30 -1.33 -20.24
CA LEU A 25 -0.53 -2.14 -19.35
C LEU A 25 -2.03 -2.07 -19.68
N GLY A 26 -2.45 -1.18 -20.59
CA GLY A 26 -3.87 -0.90 -20.81
C GLY A 26 -4.57 -0.31 -19.58
N LYS A 27 -3.83 0.42 -18.73
CA LYS A 27 -4.33 1.04 -17.49
C LYS A 27 -4.38 2.56 -17.58
N GLY A 28 -5.09 3.22 -16.68
CA GLY A 28 -5.03 4.68 -16.55
C GLY A 28 -3.75 5.14 -15.85
N ASP A 29 -3.32 6.37 -16.13
CA ASP A 29 -2.16 6.99 -15.45
C ASP A 29 -2.32 6.95 -13.92
N SER A 30 -3.53 7.20 -13.42
CA SER A 30 -3.83 7.16 -11.98
C SER A 30 -3.74 5.76 -11.38
N ASP A 31 -3.98 4.68 -12.14
CA ASP A 31 -3.79 3.31 -11.66
C ASP A 31 -2.30 3.01 -11.49
N VAL A 32 -1.48 3.41 -12.46
CA VAL A 32 -0.03 3.19 -12.42
C VAL A 32 0.61 3.96 -11.27
N ILE A 33 0.19 5.21 -11.06
CA ILE A 33 0.66 6.05 -9.94
C ILE A 33 0.25 5.42 -8.60
N GLU A 34 -1.03 5.07 -8.45
CA GLU A 34 -1.56 4.44 -7.23
C GLU A 34 -0.81 3.13 -6.91
N GLU A 35 -0.65 2.24 -7.87
CA GLU A 35 0.06 0.98 -7.68
C GLU A 35 1.54 1.17 -7.32
N ALA A 36 2.20 2.19 -7.86
CA ALA A 36 3.58 2.51 -7.49
C ALA A 36 3.66 3.02 -6.05
N LEU A 37 2.78 3.95 -5.67
CA LEU A 37 2.72 4.51 -4.32
C LEU A 37 2.35 3.46 -3.27
N ARG A 38 1.38 2.59 -3.55
CA ARG A 38 1.00 1.51 -2.62
C ARG A 38 2.14 0.54 -2.36
N ARG A 39 2.93 0.21 -3.39
CA ARG A 39 4.13 -0.63 -3.23
C ARG A 39 5.22 0.07 -2.44
N ASP A 40 5.52 1.32 -2.78
CA ASP A 40 6.59 2.11 -2.15
C ASP A 40 6.29 2.40 -0.67
N LEU A 41 5.04 2.75 -0.36
CA LEU A 41 4.57 3.00 1.00
C LEU A 41 4.24 1.72 1.78
N GLY A 42 4.42 0.54 1.17
CA GLY A 42 4.18 -0.76 1.83
C GLY A 42 2.71 -1.07 2.13
N LEU A 43 1.75 -0.36 1.52
CA LEU A 43 0.32 -0.61 1.70
C LEU A 43 -0.08 -1.99 1.18
N ASP A 44 0.53 -2.44 0.08
CA ASP A 44 0.33 -3.79 -0.45
C ASP A 44 1.01 -4.89 0.40
N LEU A 45 1.99 -4.52 1.25
CA LEU A 45 2.66 -5.46 2.16
C LEU A 45 1.77 -5.71 3.38
N LEU A 46 1.21 -4.64 3.95
CA LEU A 46 0.26 -4.74 5.07
C LEU A 46 -0.96 -5.58 4.67
N ASP A 47 -1.54 -5.29 3.50
CA ASP A 47 -2.68 -6.06 2.97
C ASP A 47 -2.33 -7.56 2.83
N ARG A 48 -1.12 -7.89 2.37
CA ARG A 48 -0.64 -9.28 2.27
C ARG A 48 -0.41 -9.95 3.62
N LEU A 49 0.21 -9.24 4.57
CA LEU A 49 0.46 -9.76 5.91
C LEU A 49 -0.85 -10.00 6.67
N TRP A 50 -1.81 -9.10 6.53
CA TRP A 50 -3.13 -9.24 7.13
C TRP A 50 -3.96 -10.33 6.46
N ALA A 51 -3.90 -10.45 5.13
CA ALA A 51 -4.59 -11.53 4.41
C ALA A 51 -4.02 -12.92 4.72
N ALA A 52 -2.74 -13.02 5.08
CA ALA A 52 -2.10 -14.27 5.49
C ALA A 52 -2.32 -14.61 6.97
N ASN A 53 -2.94 -13.72 7.74
CA ASN A 53 -3.10 -13.91 9.17
C ASN A 53 -4.30 -14.82 9.47
N ASN A 54 -4.00 -16.01 10.00
CA ASN A 54 -4.98 -17.02 10.43
C ASN A 54 -5.05 -17.15 11.96
N LEU A 55 -4.46 -16.21 12.71
CA LEU A 55 -4.55 -16.18 14.17
C LEU A 55 -6.00 -15.94 14.59
N ASP A 56 -6.45 -16.73 15.56
CA ASP A 56 -7.71 -16.44 16.23
C ASP A 56 -7.60 -15.18 17.09
N GLU A 57 -8.76 -14.64 17.49
CA GLU A 57 -8.83 -13.40 18.25
C GLU A 57 -8.10 -13.48 19.59
N ALA A 58 -8.13 -14.64 20.26
CA ALA A 58 -7.53 -14.82 21.58
C ALA A 58 -6.00 -14.80 21.49
N ASP A 59 -5.44 -15.51 20.51
CA ASP A 59 -3.99 -15.58 20.27
C ASP A 59 -3.46 -14.22 19.78
N ALA A 60 -4.21 -13.54 18.91
CA ALA A 60 -3.85 -12.19 18.47
C ALA A 60 -3.80 -11.19 19.65
N GLN A 61 -4.76 -11.28 20.57
CA GLN A 61 -4.82 -10.41 21.73
C GLN A 61 -3.71 -10.72 22.75
N ALA A 62 -3.38 -11.99 22.95
CA ALA A 62 -2.25 -12.40 23.78
C ALA A 62 -0.92 -11.82 23.25
N LEU A 63 -0.67 -11.93 21.94
CA LEU A 63 0.52 -11.36 21.28
C LEU A 63 0.60 -9.83 21.41
N ALA A 64 -0.53 -9.14 21.27
CA ALA A 64 -0.57 -7.68 21.40
C ALA A 64 -0.20 -7.22 22.83
N VAL A 65 -0.73 -7.91 23.85
CA VAL A 65 -0.43 -7.62 25.26
C VAL A 65 1.04 -7.92 25.58
N GLU A 66 1.59 -9.03 25.08
CA GLU A 66 3.00 -9.38 25.24
C GLU A 66 3.93 -8.31 24.63
N ALA A 67 3.63 -7.85 23.40
CA ALA A 67 4.41 -6.80 22.75
C ALA A 67 4.34 -5.46 23.51
N GLN A 68 3.17 -5.12 24.07
CA GLN A 68 2.99 -3.94 24.90
C GLN A 68 3.83 -4.01 26.18
N HIS A 69 3.88 -5.17 26.83
CA HIS A 69 4.73 -5.39 28.00
C HIS A 69 6.22 -5.26 27.67
N ARG A 70 6.67 -5.81 26.54
CA ARG A 70 8.07 -5.70 26.09
C ARG A 70 8.53 -4.26 25.82
N THR A 71 7.63 -3.38 25.36
CA THR A 71 7.96 -1.97 25.08
C THR A 71 7.94 -1.10 26.34
N ARG A 72 7.28 -1.56 27.40
CA ARG A 72 7.14 -0.84 28.68
C ARG A 72 8.21 -1.20 29.71
N ALA A 73 9.02 -2.23 29.45
CA ALA A 73 10.16 -2.63 30.28
C ALA A 73 11.42 -1.87 29.83
#